data_AF-A0A6I7PN71-F1
#
_entry.id   AF-A0A6I7PN71-F1
#
_cell.length_a   1.000
_cell.length_b   1.000
_cell.length_c   1.000
_cell.angle_alpha   90.00
_cell.angle_beta   90.00
_cell.angle_gamma   90.00
#
_symmetry.space_group_name_H-M   'P 1'
#
loop_
_entity.id
_entity.type
_entity.pdbx_description
1 polymer ?
#
loop_
_entity_poly.entity_id
_entity_poly.type
_entity_poly.pdbx_seq_one_letter_code
_entity_poly.pdbx_strand_id
1 'polypeptide(L)'
;MLYSRSSLTIVLLAIAFSWLVSCDIRGTDGVDGAGGFNSLVRTQHEPSGPNCAVCGTRFQYGLDINRNGILDDDEVEGTVYLCETRDPDFSLHIETLIQGGGGANEVQRVSILPQGAAVCGSYRLRFGEDTHSIPYDATAAEVQAALQLLPGIDMVTVTGNALGPYTIEFGGALSDLNVPQLQAHAVNLR
;
A
#
# COMPACT_ATOMS: atom_id res chain seq x y z
N MET A 1 8.08 -17.25 108.16
CA MET A 1 8.40 -18.68 107.97
C MET A 1 9.22 -18.77 106.69
N LEU A 2 10.56 -18.87 106.81
CA LEU A 2 11.38 -20.06 106.45
C LEU A 2 11.23 -20.40 104.95
N TYR A 3 12.23 -20.47 104.07
CA TYR A 3 13.60 -21.00 104.13
C TYR A 3 14.25 -20.71 102.75
N SER A 4 15.40 -20.04 102.64
CA SER A 4 16.73 -20.64 102.38
C SER A 4 17.27 -20.47 100.94
N ARG A 5 18.51 -20.00 100.90
CA ARG A 5 19.44 -19.98 99.76
C ARG A 5 19.94 -21.40 99.42
N SER A 6 20.42 -21.60 98.18
CA SER A 6 21.46 -22.55 97.69
C SER A 6 21.13 -22.92 96.24
N SER A 7 22.01 -23.20 95.27
CA SER A 7 23.45 -23.12 95.04
C SER A 7 23.61 -23.52 93.55
N LEU A 8 24.26 -22.72 92.71
CA LEU A 8 25.65 -22.92 92.27
C LEU A 8 25.84 -24.01 91.19
N THR A 9 25.98 -23.63 89.92
CA THR A 9 27.11 -24.07 89.07
C THR A 9 27.27 -23.20 87.81
N ILE A 10 28.44 -22.58 87.69
CA ILE A 10 28.95 -21.88 86.52
C ILE A 10 29.50 -22.94 85.55
N VAL A 11 29.10 -22.90 84.27
CA VAL A 11 29.91 -23.44 83.18
C VAL A 11 29.89 -22.43 82.03
N LEU A 12 30.85 -21.51 82.09
CA LEU A 12 31.33 -20.73 80.95
C LEU A 12 32.31 -21.64 80.19
N LEU A 13 31.85 -22.26 79.10
CA LEU A 13 32.75 -22.81 78.09
C LEU A 13 32.34 -22.24 76.73
N ALA A 14 33.10 -21.25 76.28
CA ALA A 14 33.03 -20.71 74.94
C ALA A 14 33.45 -21.79 73.95
N ILE A 15 32.47 -22.35 73.23
CA ILE A 15 32.73 -23.06 71.97
C ILE A 15 32.13 -22.20 70.87
N ALA A 16 33.00 -21.40 70.27
CA ALA A 16 32.76 -20.82 68.96
C ALA A 16 32.58 -21.98 67.97
N PHE A 17 31.34 -22.29 67.65
CA PHE A 17 31.04 -22.86 66.36
C PHE A 17 29.85 -22.09 65.84
N SER A 18 30.18 -21.11 64.99
CA SER A 18 29.27 -20.48 64.07
C SER A 18 28.56 -21.58 63.27
N TRP A 19 27.44 -22.07 63.79
CA TRP A 19 26.42 -22.76 63.00
C TRP A 19 25.53 -21.70 62.33
N LEU A 20 26.19 -20.73 61.70
CA LEU A 20 25.64 -19.89 60.65
C LEU A 20 26.47 -20.16 59.40
N VAL A 21 26.65 -21.44 59.04
CA VAL A 21 26.88 -21.74 57.63
C VAL A 21 25.51 -21.70 56.98
N SER A 22 25.16 -20.45 56.66
CA SER A 22 24.06 -19.99 55.86
C SER A 22 23.70 -20.99 54.76
N CYS A 23 22.48 -21.52 54.81
CA CYS A 23 21.78 -21.96 53.61
C CYS A 23 20.74 -20.90 53.22
N ASP A 24 21.13 -19.62 53.27
CA ASP A 24 20.43 -18.53 52.60
C ASP A 24 21.30 -17.94 51.46
N ILE A 25 22.26 -18.71 50.93
CA ILE A 25 22.85 -18.43 49.62
C ILE A 25 21.97 -19.07 48.55
N ARG A 26 20.71 -18.61 48.44
CA ARG A 26 20.06 -18.64 47.13
C ARG A 26 20.85 -17.64 46.30
N GLY A 27 21.63 -18.12 45.33
CA GLY A 27 22.18 -17.25 44.31
C GLY A 27 21.03 -16.41 43.76
N THR A 28 21.23 -15.10 43.63
CA THR A 28 20.27 -14.27 42.92
C THR A 28 20.17 -14.82 41.50
N ASP A 29 18.97 -14.95 40.97
CA ASP A 29 18.80 -15.28 39.56
C ASP A 29 19.60 -14.31 38.70
N GLY A 30 20.07 -14.79 37.55
CA GLY A 30 20.73 -13.92 36.57
C GLY A 30 19.78 -12.81 36.16
N VAL A 31 20.34 -11.66 35.77
CA VAL A 31 19.53 -10.62 35.13
C VAL A 31 18.92 -11.20 33.85
N ASP A 32 17.65 -10.89 33.61
CA ASP A 32 17.01 -11.24 32.35
C ASP A 32 17.82 -10.68 31.17
N GLY A 33 17.84 -11.43 30.07
CA GLY A 33 18.38 -10.94 28.82
C GLY A 33 17.60 -9.73 28.32
N ALA A 34 18.24 -8.87 27.53
CA ALA A 34 17.53 -7.82 26.84
C ALA A 34 16.44 -8.43 25.94
N GLY A 35 15.24 -7.87 25.97
CA GLY A 35 14.20 -8.24 25.01
C GLY A 35 14.68 -8.04 23.58
N GLY A 36 14.36 -8.99 22.70
CA GLY A 36 14.67 -8.92 21.27
C GLY A 36 13.98 -7.75 20.57
N PHE A 37 14.39 -7.48 19.33
CA PHE A 37 13.69 -6.53 18.45
C PHE A 37 12.38 -7.15 17.94
N ASN A 38 11.38 -6.32 17.66
CA ASN A 38 10.16 -6.79 17.02
C ASN A 38 10.44 -7.06 15.54
N SER A 39 9.87 -8.14 15.00
CA SER A 39 9.82 -8.33 13.56
C SER A 39 8.54 -7.70 13.02
N LEU A 40 8.68 -6.79 12.07
CA LEU A 40 7.57 -6.07 11.46
C LEU A 40 7.47 -6.43 9.98
N VAL A 41 6.23 -6.39 9.47
CA VAL A 41 5.92 -6.58 8.05
C VAL A 41 5.12 -5.38 7.57
N ARG A 42 5.51 -4.82 6.43
CA ARG A 42 4.84 -3.71 5.77
C ARG A 42 4.43 -4.14 4.36
N THR A 43 3.14 -4.01 4.08
CA THR A 43 2.55 -4.32 2.78
C THR A 43 2.38 -3.03 1.98
N GLN A 44 2.83 -3.02 0.73
CA GLN A 44 2.64 -1.89 -0.18
C GLN A 44 2.25 -2.38 -1.58
N HIS A 45 1.59 -1.50 -2.32
CA HIS A 45 1.37 -1.70 -3.75
C HIS A 45 2.71 -1.74 -4.51
N GLU A 46 2.86 -2.69 -5.43
CA GLU A 46 3.97 -2.74 -6.37
C GLU A 46 3.44 -2.38 -7.78
N PRO A 47 3.86 -1.24 -8.35
CA PRO A 47 3.42 -0.83 -9.68
C PRO A 47 3.98 -1.76 -10.78
N SER A 48 3.44 -1.63 -11.99
CA SER A 48 3.99 -2.31 -13.17
C SER A 48 5.47 -1.95 -13.36
N GLY A 49 6.34 -2.93 -13.54
CA GLY A 49 7.77 -2.66 -13.67
C GLY A 49 8.65 -3.91 -13.67
N PRO A 50 9.93 -3.76 -13.31
CA PRO A 50 10.91 -4.85 -13.33
C PRO A 50 10.54 -6.03 -12.43
N ASN A 51 9.87 -5.77 -11.30
CA ASN A 51 9.50 -6.82 -10.35
C ASN A 51 8.20 -7.53 -10.74
N CYS A 52 7.20 -6.77 -11.20
CA CYS A 52 5.91 -7.32 -11.63
C CYS A 52 5.47 -6.73 -12.98
N ALA A 53 5.22 -7.60 -13.96
CA ALA A 53 4.85 -7.20 -15.32
C ALA A 53 3.53 -6.41 -15.39
N VAL A 54 2.54 -6.77 -14.55
CA VAL A 54 1.23 -6.12 -14.48
C VAL A 54 1.20 -5.14 -13.32
N CYS A 55 1.16 -5.67 -12.11
CA CYS A 55 1.40 -5.00 -10.84
C CYS A 55 1.40 -6.08 -9.78
N GLY A 56 1.45 -5.70 -8.51
CA GLY A 56 1.25 -6.65 -7.44
C GLY A 56 1.27 -6.01 -6.09
N THR A 57 1.64 -6.83 -5.12
CA THR A 57 1.85 -6.43 -3.74
C THR A 57 3.28 -6.78 -3.36
N ARG A 58 3.99 -5.85 -2.73
CA ARG A 58 5.27 -6.13 -2.08
C ARG A 58 5.09 -6.23 -0.57
N PHE A 59 5.72 -7.24 0.01
CA PHE A 59 5.82 -7.44 1.45
C PHE A 59 7.26 -7.19 1.85
N GLN A 60 7.45 -6.18 2.69
CA GLN A 60 8.75 -5.87 3.26
C GLN A 60 8.77 -6.37 4.70
N TYR A 61 9.84 -7.02 5.10
CA TYR A 61 10.01 -7.51 6.46
C TYR A 61 11.37 -7.08 6.99
N GLY A 62 11.45 -6.91 8.30
CA GLY A 62 12.66 -6.51 8.98
C GLY A 62 12.49 -6.44 10.48
N LEU A 63 13.54 -5.98 11.17
CA LEU A 63 13.56 -5.79 12.60
C LEU A 63 13.39 -4.31 12.93
N ASP A 64 12.50 -4.00 13.87
CA ASP A 64 12.31 -2.66 14.45
C ASP A 64 13.49 -2.34 15.38
N ILE A 65 14.61 -1.94 14.78
CA ILE A 65 15.89 -1.72 15.47
C ILE A 65 15.78 -0.48 16.36
N ASN A 66 15.04 0.54 15.93
CA ASN A 66 14.88 1.79 16.67
C ASN A 66 13.73 1.74 17.71
N ARG A 67 12.91 0.68 17.70
CA ARG A 67 11.80 0.40 18.63
C ARG A 67 10.66 1.42 18.55
N ASN A 68 10.39 1.96 17.37
CA ASN A 68 9.30 2.92 17.15
C ASN A 68 7.97 2.25 16.74
N GLY A 69 7.96 0.92 16.55
CA GLY A 69 6.79 0.15 16.18
C GLY A 69 6.39 0.26 14.70
N ILE A 70 7.25 0.82 13.85
CA ILE A 70 7.07 1.02 12.41
C ILE A 70 8.25 0.36 11.70
N LEU A 71 8.00 -0.28 10.55
CA LEU A 71 9.10 -0.75 9.70
C LEU A 71 9.57 0.40 8.81
N ASP A 72 10.66 1.04 9.21
CA ASP A 72 11.32 2.08 8.43
C ASP A 72 12.10 1.49 7.24
N ASP A 73 12.42 2.32 6.24
CA ASP A 73 13.10 1.85 5.02
C ASP A 73 14.51 1.31 5.31
N ASP A 74 15.20 1.89 6.30
CA ASP A 74 16.53 1.46 6.74
C ASP A 74 16.49 0.14 7.53
N GLU A 75 15.31 -0.30 7.96
CA GLU A 75 15.10 -1.50 8.78
C GLU A 75 14.66 -2.72 7.95
N VAL A 76 14.38 -2.53 6.66
CA VAL A 76 13.95 -3.60 5.76
C VAL A 76 15.10 -4.58 5.50
N GLU A 77 14.96 -5.81 5.98
CA GLU A 77 15.91 -6.90 5.74
C GLU A 77 15.62 -7.67 4.45
N GLY A 78 14.36 -7.68 4.01
CA GLY A 78 13.97 -8.36 2.78
C GLY A 78 12.66 -7.88 2.21
N THR A 79 12.49 -8.14 0.91
CA THR A 79 11.27 -7.83 0.15
C THR A 79 10.84 -9.05 -0.65
N VAL A 80 9.56 -9.40 -0.55
CA VAL A 80 8.91 -10.44 -1.35
C VAL A 80 7.88 -9.77 -2.24
N TYR A 81 7.89 -10.11 -3.53
CA TYR A 81 6.93 -9.62 -4.52
C TYR A 81 5.89 -10.70 -4.82
N LEU A 82 4.63 -10.38 -4.60
CA LEU A 82 3.50 -11.16 -5.07
C LEU A 82 2.95 -10.48 -6.32
N CYS A 83 3.37 -10.96 -7.48
CA CYS A 83 2.93 -10.42 -8.75
C CYS A 83 1.58 -10.97 -9.16
N GLU A 84 0.76 -10.07 -9.66
CA GLU A 84 -0.58 -10.36 -10.12
C GLU A 84 -0.60 -10.65 -11.63
N THR A 85 -1.58 -11.44 -12.05
CA THR A 85 -1.86 -11.65 -13.47
C THR A 85 -2.80 -10.57 -13.99
N ARG A 86 -2.77 -10.35 -15.31
CA ARG A 86 -3.77 -9.53 -16.00
C ARG A 86 -5.14 -10.16 -15.77
N ASP A 87 -6.09 -9.33 -15.38
CA ASP A 87 -7.47 -9.74 -15.18
C ASP A 87 -8.28 -9.47 -16.47
N PRO A 88 -8.88 -10.50 -17.11
CA PRO A 88 -9.68 -10.31 -18.31
C PRO A 88 -11.01 -9.59 -18.06
N ASP A 89 -11.48 -9.54 -16.81
CA ASP A 89 -12.73 -8.87 -16.45
C ASP A 89 -12.57 -7.34 -16.44
N PHE A 90 -11.33 -6.85 -16.36
CA PHE A 90 -11.03 -5.44 -16.49
C PHE A 90 -11.05 -4.99 -17.95
N SER A 91 -12.03 -4.14 -18.27
CA SER A 91 -12.26 -3.64 -19.62
C SER A 91 -12.54 -2.15 -19.64
N LEU A 92 -12.20 -1.50 -20.74
CA LEU A 92 -12.62 -0.14 -21.02
C LEU A 92 -13.90 -0.20 -21.84
N HIS A 93 -14.98 0.32 -21.28
CA HIS A 93 -16.25 0.49 -21.98
C HIS A 93 -16.37 1.93 -22.46
N ILE A 94 -16.63 2.08 -23.76
CA ILE A 94 -16.84 3.39 -24.40
C ILE A 94 -18.25 3.40 -24.98
N GLU A 95 -18.98 4.47 -24.72
CA GLU A 95 -20.32 4.71 -25.26
C GLU A 95 -20.46 6.18 -25.70
N THR A 96 -21.24 6.44 -26.74
CA THR A 96 -21.64 7.80 -27.09
C THR A 96 -22.88 8.18 -26.30
N LEU A 97 -22.79 9.25 -25.49
CA LEU A 97 -23.91 9.81 -24.73
C LEU A 97 -24.75 10.78 -25.58
N ILE A 98 -24.08 11.58 -26.42
CA ILE A 98 -24.69 12.56 -27.31
C ILE A 98 -24.01 12.43 -28.67
N GLN A 99 -24.79 12.18 -29.72
CA GLN A 99 -24.29 12.23 -31.09
C GLN A 99 -24.12 13.68 -31.51
N GLY A 100 -23.00 14.02 -32.15
CA GLY A 100 -22.80 15.37 -32.65
C GLY A 100 -23.66 15.68 -33.89
N GLY A 101 -24.08 16.93 -34.02
CA GLY A 101 -24.93 17.43 -35.10
C GLY A 101 -26.13 18.24 -34.60
N GLY A 102 -26.66 19.13 -35.44
CA GLY A 102 -27.85 19.93 -35.12
C GLY A 102 -27.62 21.01 -34.07
N GLY A 103 -26.39 21.53 -33.95
CA GLY A 103 -25.95 22.51 -32.96
C GLY A 103 -25.41 21.91 -31.66
N ALA A 104 -25.20 20.59 -31.60
CA ALA A 104 -24.70 19.90 -30.41
C ALA A 104 -23.36 19.21 -30.68
N ASN A 105 -22.42 19.37 -29.76
CA ASN A 105 -21.16 18.64 -29.76
C ASN A 105 -21.37 17.18 -29.40
N GLU A 106 -20.56 16.28 -29.98
CA GLU A 106 -20.56 14.88 -29.57
C GLU A 106 -19.98 14.73 -28.16
N VAL A 107 -20.64 13.91 -27.33
CA VAL A 107 -20.17 13.53 -26.00
C VAL A 107 -20.05 12.01 -25.91
N GLN A 108 -18.86 11.53 -25.57
CA GLN A 108 -18.59 10.11 -25.32
C GLN A 108 -18.19 9.88 -23.86
N ARG A 109 -18.50 8.71 -23.32
CA ARG A 109 -18.12 8.31 -21.95
C ARG A 109 -17.19 7.11 -22.00
N VAL A 110 -16.10 7.21 -21.26
CA VAL A 110 -15.12 6.14 -21.05
C VAL A 110 -15.22 5.66 -19.61
N SER A 111 -15.48 4.38 -19.41
CA SER A 111 -15.55 3.75 -18.10
C SER A 111 -14.54 2.62 -18.00
N ILE A 112 -13.78 2.57 -16.92
CA ILE A 112 -13.01 1.37 -16.55
C ILE A 112 -13.97 0.48 -15.76
N LEU A 113 -14.19 -0.74 -16.22
CA LEU A 113 -15.05 -1.72 -15.57
C LEU A 113 -14.21 -2.85 -14.99
N PRO A 114 -14.54 -3.36 -13.78
CA PRO A 114 -15.52 -2.80 -12.85
C PRO A 114 -15.09 -1.43 -12.29
N GLN A 115 -16.06 -0.51 -12.13
CA GLN A 115 -15.77 0.87 -11.72
C GLN A 115 -15.16 0.92 -10.31
N GLY A 116 -14.12 1.73 -10.15
CA GLY A 116 -13.45 1.91 -8.85
C GLY A 116 -12.66 0.70 -8.35
N ALA A 117 -12.52 -0.34 -9.17
CA ALA A 117 -11.80 -1.56 -8.80
C ALA A 117 -10.38 -1.61 -9.34
N ALA A 118 -10.03 -0.75 -10.32
CA ALA A 118 -8.69 -0.75 -10.90
C ALA A 118 -7.68 -0.28 -9.84
N VAL A 119 -6.71 -1.13 -9.56
CA VAL A 119 -5.64 -0.94 -8.58
C VAL A 119 -4.33 -0.56 -9.27
N CYS A 120 -4.19 -0.83 -10.58
CA CYS A 120 -2.94 -0.59 -11.27
C CYS A 120 -3.04 -0.59 -12.80
N GLY A 121 -1.90 -0.28 -13.44
CA GLY A 121 -1.72 -0.40 -14.87
C GLY A 121 -1.99 0.91 -15.61
N SER A 122 -2.22 0.79 -16.91
CA SER A 122 -2.47 1.93 -17.78
C SER A 122 -3.39 1.56 -18.92
N TYR A 123 -3.87 2.55 -19.64
CA TYR A 123 -4.60 2.34 -20.88
C TYR A 123 -4.16 3.36 -21.92
N ARG A 124 -4.56 3.10 -23.17
CA ARG A 124 -4.46 4.06 -24.26
C ARG A 124 -5.83 4.23 -24.86
N LEU A 125 -6.21 5.48 -25.08
CA LEU A 125 -7.32 5.84 -25.96
C LEU A 125 -6.78 6.05 -27.38
N ARG A 126 -7.61 5.78 -28.37
CA ARG A 126 -7.25 5.87 -29.78
C ARG A 126 -8.27 6.66 -30.57
N PHE A 127 -7.75 7.60 -31.36
CA PHE A 127 -8.48 8.33 -32.41
C PHE A 127 -7.55 8.51 -33.61
N GLY A 128 -7.66 7.60 -34.59
CA GLY A 128 -6.64 7.43 -35.65
C GLY A 128 -5.35 6.80 -35.09
N GLU A 129 -4.67 7.53 -34.22
CA GLU A 129 -3.45 7.15 -33.48
C GLU A 129 -3.75 6.89 -31.99
N ASP A 130 -2.83 6.18 -31.35
CA ASP A 130 -2.89 5.90 -29.91
C ASP A 130 -2.31 7.07 -29.11
N THR A 131 -2.95 7.39 -27.99
CA THR A 131 -2.38 8.25 -26.96
C THR A 131 -1.09 7.65 -26.38
N HIS A 132 -0.30 8.47 -25.69
CA HIS A 132 0.70 7.91 -24.77
C HIS A 132 0.00 7.07 -23.68
N SER A 133 0.77 6.30 -22.92
CA SER A 133 0.21 5.54 -21.78
C SER A 133 -0.43 6.50 -20.78
N ILE A 134 -1.71 6.25 -20.45
CA ILE A 134 -2.49 6.99 -19.46
C ILE A 134 -2.60 6.07 -18.23
N PRO A 135 -2.14 6.51 -17.04
CA PRO A 135 -2.22 5.67 -15.84
C PRO A 135 -3.68 5.39 -15.46
N TYR A 136 -3.93 4.24 -14.81
CA TYR A 136 -5.29 3.82 -14.42
C TYR A 136 -6.02 4.86 -13.55
N ASP A 137 -5.29 5.57 -12.69
CA ASP A 137 -5.76 6.60 -11.76
C ASP A 137 -5.62 8.03 -12.30
N ALA A 138 -5.39 8.18 -13.61
CA ALA A 138 -5.27 9.48 -14.25
C ALA A 138 -6.44 10.42 -13.89
N THR A 139 -6.15 11.68 -13.68
CA THR A 139 -7.17 12.74 -13.56
C THR A 139 -7.80 13.05 -14.91
N ALA A 140 -8.99 13.64 -14.91
CA ALA A 140 -9.63 14.10 -16.15
C ALA A 140 -8.73 15.05 -16.96
N ALA A 141 -7.92 15.87 -16.28
CA ALA A 141 -6.97 16.77 -16.92
C ALA A 141 -5.85 16.03 -17.66
N GLU A 142 -5.33 14.93 -17.09
CA GLU A 142 -4.31 14.10 -17.74
C GLU A 142 -4.89 13.34 -18.94
N VAL A 143 -6.12 12.84 -18.82
CA VAL A 143 -6.84 12.23 -19.95
C VAL A 143 -7.06 13.26 -21.07
N GLN A 144 -7.46 14.49 -20.73
CA GLN A 144 -7.63 15.57 -21.69
C GLN A 144 -6.32 15.90 -22.41
N ALA A 145 -5.23 16.06 -21.66
CA ALA A 145 -3.92 16.36 -22.22
C ALA A 145 -3.46 15.25 -23.18
N ALA A 146 -3.67 13.98 -22.82
CA ALA A 146 -3.32 12.86 -23.68
C ALA A 146 -4.10 12.87 -25.01
N LEU A 147 -5.41 13.15 -24.96
CA LEU A 147 -6.25 13.21 -26.16
C LEU A 147 -5.92 14.41 -27.06
N GLN A 148 -5.61 15.59 -26.48
CA GLN A 148 -5.24 16.80 -27.23
C GLN A 148 -3.90 16.70 -27.96
N LEU A 149 -3.09 15.68 -27.66
CA LEU A 149 -1.86 15.38 -28.41
C LEU A 149 -2.12 14.55 -29.67
N LEU A 150 -3.32 13.97 -29.83
CA LEU A 150 -3.63 13.17 -31.00
C LEU A 150 -3.87 14.04 -32.23
N PRO A 151 -3.28 13.69 -33.39
CA PRO A 151 -3.66 14.31 -34.66
C PRO A 151 -5.16 14.12 -34.91
N GLY A 152 -5.85 15.21 -35.24
CA GLY A 152 -7.30 15.20 -35.51
C GLY A 152 -8.17 15.50 -34.30
N ILE A 153 -7.61 15.64 -33.09
CA ILE A 153 -8.29 16.22 -31.94
C ILE A 153 -7.63 17.57 -31.61
N ASP A 154 -8.32 18.66 -31.88
CA ASP A 154 -7.85 20.01 -31.59
C ASP A 154 -8.36 20.53 -30.24
N MET A 155 -9.63 20.24 -29.91
CA MET A 155 -10.23 20.62 -28.64
C MET A 155 -11.16 19.52 -28.12
N VAL A 156 -10.93 19.13 -26.87
CA VAL A 156 -11.81 18.27 -26.08
C VAL A 156 -11.93 18.82 -24.68
N THR A 157 -13.11 18.64 -24.07
CA THR A 157 -13.34 18.90 -22.65
C THR A 157 -13.56 17.56 -21.96
N VAL A 158 -12.70 17.20 -21.01
CA VAL A 158 -12.85 15.96 -20.23
C VAL A 158 -13.24 16.28 -18.80
N THR A 159 -14.28 15.62 -18.31
CA THR A 159 -14.76 15.74 -16.93
C THR A 159 -14.90 14.37 -16.28
N GLY A 160 -14.79 14.30 -14.96
CA GLY A 160 -14.83 13.04 -14.20
C GLY A 160 -13.84 13.04 -13.03
N ASN A 161 -13.98 12.06 -12.13
CA ASN A 161 -13.01 11.81 -11.07
C ASN A 161 -11.90 10.87 -11.58
N ALA A 162 -10.80 10.76 -10.82
CA ALA A 162 -9.84 9.68 -11.03
C ALA A 162 -10.55 8.31 -10.99
N LEU A 163 -10.09 7.37 -11.81
CA LEU A 163 -10.73 6.07 -12.11
C LEU A 163 -12.03 6.16 -12.94
N GLY A 164 -12.42 7.37 -13.33
CA GLY A 164 -13.58 7.62 -14.17
C GLY A 164 -14.93 7.39 -13.46
N PRO A 165 -16.02 7.31 -14.23
CA PRO A 165 -16.05 7.46 -15.68
C PRO A 165 -15.65 8.86 -16.14
N TYR A 166 -15.00 8.95 -17.30
CA TYR A 166 -14.66 10.20 -17.95
C TYR A 166 -15.70 10.53 -19.02
N THR A 167 -16.23 11.74 -18.96
CA THR A 167 -17.11 12.31 -19.99
C THR A 167 -16.28 13.23 -20.86
N ILE A 168 -16.24 12.95 -22.16
CA ILE A 168 -15.41 13.63 -23.16
C ILE A 168 -16.36 14.32 -24.14
N GLU A 169 -16.33 15.64 -24.17
CA GLU A 169 -17.02 16.46 -25.18
C GLU A 169 -16.02 16.87 -26.26
N PHE A 170 -16.35 16.59 -27.53
CA PHE A 170 -15.55 16.96 -28.69
C PHE A 170 -15.92 18.37 -29.17
N GLY A 171 -14.94 19.27 -29.18
CA GLY A 171 -15.11 20.65 -29.60
C GLY A 171 -14.23 21.00 -30.81
N GLY A 172 -13.98 22.30 -31.00
CA GLY A 172 -13.08 22.77 -32.05
C GLY A 172 -13.53 22.37 -33.45
N ALA A 173 -12.62 21.81 -34.25
CA ALA A 173 -12.87 21.30 -35.59
C ALA A 173 -13.83 20.10 -35.61
N LEU A 174 -14.04 19.45 -34.46
CA LEU A 174 -15.00 18.35 -34.27
C LEU A 174 -16.34 18.82 -33.69
N SER A 175 -16.54 20.12 -33.47
CA SER A 175 -17.82 20.65 -32.97
C SER A 175 -18.95 20.40 -33.97
N ASP A 176 -20.15 20.08 -33.47
CA ASP A 176 -21.35 19.81 -34.28
C ASP A 176 -21.19 18.68 -35.33
N LEU A 177 -20.19 17.82 -35.16
CA LEU A 177 -19.94 16.66 -36.02
C LEU A 177 -20.19 15.37 -35.26
N ASN A 178 -20.76 14.38 -35.94
CA ASN A 178 -20.75 13.00 -35.47
C ASN A 178 -19.32 12.47 -35.53
N VAL A 179 -18.74 12.17 -34.38
CA VAL A 179 -17.35 11.74 -34.21
C VAL A 179 -17.32 10.22 -34.08
N PRO A 180 -16.43 9.52 -34.80
CA PRO A 180 -16.24 8.09 -34.56
C PRO A 180 -15.97 7.78 -33.09
N GLN A 181 -16.56 6.70 -32.59
CA GLN A 181 -16.35 6.27 -31.21
C GLN A 181 -14.86 6.02 -30.94
N LEU A 182 -14.36 6.54 -29.82
CA LEU A 182 -13.02 6.25 -29.35
C LEU A 182 -12.82 4.75 -29.17
N GLN A 183 -11.62 4.28 -29.49
CA GLN A 183 -11.19 2.92 -29.15
C GLN A 183 -10.30 2.97 -27.92
N ALA A 184 -10.25 1.87 -27.17
CA ALA A 184 -9.41 1.77 -25.99
C ALA A 184 -8.68 0.43 -25.90
N HIS A 185 -7.45 0.51 -25.41
CA HIS A 185 -6.60 -0.64 -25.19
C HIS A 185 -6.09 -0.61 -23.74
N ALA A 186 -6.53 -1.60 -22.96
CA ALA A 186 -6.00 -1.83 -21.61
C ALA A 186 -4.57 -2.37 -21.69
N VAL A 187 -3.67 -1.80 -20.90
CA VAL A 187 -2.28 -2.23 -20.76
C VAL A 187 -2.05 -2.54 -19.28
N ASN A 188 -2.09 -3.84 -18.96
CA ASN A 188 -1.89 -4.32 -17.59
C ASN A 188 -2.90 -3.76 -16.57
N LEU A 189 -4.12 -3.40 -17.00
CA LEU A 189 -5.18 -2.99 -16.08
C LEU A 189 -5.66 -4.17 -15.22
N ARG A 190 -5.84 -3.86 -13.94
CA ARG A 190 -6.47 -4.68 -12.91
C ARG A 190 -6.88 -3.74 -11.79
#